data_AF-A0A162CTC6-F1
#
_entry.id   AF-A0A162CTC6-F1
#
_cell.length_a   1.000
_cell.length_b   1.000
_cell.length_c   1.000
_cell.angle_alpha   90.00
_cell.angle_beta   90.00
_cell.angle_gamma   90.00
#
_symmetry.space_group_name_H-M   'P 1'
#
loop_
_entity.id
_entity.type
_entity.pdbx_description
1 polymer ?
#
loop_
_entity_poly.entity_id
_entity_poly.type
_entity_poly.pdbx_seq_one_letter_code
_entity_poly.pdbx_strand_id
1 'polypeptide(L)' 'MIERIQTLYANVYDKQKFIESVAIRLEKVPGTLKSHWFSGFFSVPEKYHSVVIEMLESVVKEQIEQLNKLFEI' A
#
# COMPACT_ATOMS: atom_id res chain seq x y z
N MET A 1 -4.68 -9.58 -10.09
CA MET A 1 -3.69 -9.23 -9.04
C MET A 1 -3.47 -7.73 -8.94
N ILE A 2 -3.20 -7.03 -10.05
CA ILE A 2 -3.05 -5.57 -10.05
C ILE A 2 -4.34 -4.84 -9.60
N GLU A 3 -5.51 -5.35 -9.98
CA GLU A 3 -6.82 -4.81 -9.55
C GLU A 3 -6.98 -4.84 -8.02
N ARG A 4 -6.56 -5.93 -7.35
CA ARG A 4 -6.58 -6.03 -5.89
C ARG A 4 -5.66 -5.00 -5.23
N ILE A 5 -4.47 -4.78 -5.81
CA ILE A 5 -3.55 -3.73 -5.37
C ILE A 5 -4.22 -2.35 -5.49
N GLN A 6 -4.88 -2.07 -6.62
CA GLN A 6 -5.60 -0.82 -6.85
C GLN A 6 -6.72 -0.61 -5.83
N THR A 7 -7.56 -1.64 -5.61
CA THR A 7 -8.65 -1.60 -4.64
C THR A 7 -8.13 -1.33 -3.23
N LEU A 8 -7.14 -2.08 -2.76
CA LEU A 8 -6.60 -1.90 -1.41
C LEU A 8 -5.90 -0.55 -1.26
N TYR A 9 -5.10 -0.13 -2.24
CA TYR A 9 -4.40 1.16 -2.19
C TYR A 9 -5.35 2.35 -2.23
N ALA A 10 -6.53 2.22 -2.84
CA ALA A 10 -7.57 3.25 -2.76
C ALA A 10 -8.07 3.49 -1.33
N ASN A 11 -7.97 2.47 -0.46
CA ASN A 11 -8.38 2.53 0.95
C ASN A 11 -7.24 2.97 1.90
N VAL A 12 -6.03 3.18 1.39
CA VAL A 12 -4.91 3.69 2.19
C VAL A 12 -5.07 5.20 2.37
N TYR A 13 -5.13 5.64 3.63
CA TYR A 13 -5.26 7.06 3.98
C TYR A 13 -3.97 7.82 3.69
N ASP A 14 -2.85 7.36 4.27
CA ASP A 14 -1.53 7.96 4.07
C ASP A 14 -0.73 7.18 3.01
N LYS A 15 -1.01 7.52 1.75
CA LYS A 15 -0.35 6.91 0.59
C LYS A 15 1.15 7.15 0.56
N GLN A 16 1.61 8.29 1.05
CA GLN A 16 3.04 8.61 1.07
C GLN A 16 3.77 7.70 2.05
N LYS A 17 3.29 7.59 3.29
CA LYS A 17 3.86 6.72 4.30
C LYS A 17 3.85 5.26 3.88
N PHE A 18 2.80 4.82 3.19
CA PHE A 18 2.75 3.47 2.62
C PHE A 18 3.86 3.26 1.57
N ILE A 19 4.00 4.17 0.61
CA ILE A 19 5.05 4.08 -0.42
C ILE A 19 6.45 4.06 0.21
N GLU A 20 6.70 4.89 1.22
CA GLU A 20 7.96 4.90 1.97
C GLU A 20 8.21 3.55 2.66
N SER A 21 7.19 2.96 3.27
CA SER A 21 7.28 1.64 3.92
C SER A 21 7.60 0.53 2.91
N VAL A 22 6.95 0.52 1.74
CA VAL A 22 7.22 -0.45 0.66
C VAL A 22 8.63 -0.25 0.12
N ALA A 23 9.06 1.00 -0.06
CA ALA A 23 10.40 1.34 -0.52
C ALA A 23 11.48 0.82 0.43
N ILE A 24 11.31 1.00 1.74
CA ILE A 24 12.20 0.44 2.76
C ILE A 24 12.20 -1.09 2.68
N ARG A 25 11.03 -1.72 2.65
CA ARG A 25 10.89 -3.19 2.65
C ARG A 25 11.52 -3.86 1.43
N LEU A 26 11.45 -3.22 0.26
CA LEU A 26 11.93 -3.77 -1.01
C LEU A 26 13.29 -3.18 -1.44
N GLU A 27 13.92 -2.38 -0.59
CA GLU A 27 15.17 -1.66 -0.87
C GLU A 27 15.10 -0.88 -2.20
N LYS A 28 14.02 -0.09 -2.36
CA LYS A 28 13.75 0.75 -3.53
C LYS A 28 13.71 2.22 -3.16
N VAL A 29 13.76 3.07 -4.19
CA VAL A 29 13.60 4.51 -4.04
C VAL A 29 12.11 4.86 -4.02
N PRO A 30 11.59 5.57 -2.99
CA PRO A 30 10.16 5.91 -2.89
C PRO A 30 9.63 6.65 -4.12
N GLY A 31 10.41 7.59 -4.66
CA GLY A 31 10.05 8.34 -5.86
C GLY A 31 9.81 7.46 -7.08
N THR A 32 10.62 6.41 -7.27
CA THR A 32 10.44 5.44 -8.35
C THR A 32 9.14 4.65 -8.16
N LEU A 33 8.84 4.21 -6.94
CA LEU A 33 7.59 3.49 -6.66
C LEU A 33 6.36 4.38 -6.90
N LYS A 34 6.39 5.63 -6.42
CA LYS A 34 5.32 6.60 -6.63
C LYS A 34 5.05 6.84 -8.12
N SER A 35 6.09 7.09 -8.89
CA SER A 35 5.96 7.49 -10.31
C SER A 35 5.67 6.31 -11.24
N HIS A 36 6.15 5.11 -10.94
CA HIS A 36 5.96 3.96 -11.81
C HIS A 36 4.88 3.02 -11.28
N TRP A 37 4.96 2.58 -10.03
CA TRP A 37 4.13 1.49 -9.53
C TRP A 37 2.75 1.95 -9.08
N PHE A 38 2.69 3.09 -8.39
CA PHE A 38 1.46 3.63 -7.76
C PHE A 38 0.98 4.92 -8.43
N SER A 39 1.26 5.05 -9.73
CA SER A 39 0.78 6.15 -10.57
C SER A 39 -0.65 5.90 -11.07
N GLY A 40 -1.18 6.75 -11.95
CA GLY A 40 -2.47 6.51 -12.61
C GLY A 40 -2.54 5.18 -13.37
N PHE A 41 -1.40 4.69 -13.86
CA PHE A 41 -1.26 3.36 -14.44
C PHE A 41 -0.42 2.50 -13.49
N PHE A 42 -1.10 1.65 -12.72
CA PHE A 42 -0.44 0.79 -11.74
C PHE A 42 0.45 -0.24 -12.47
N SER A 43 1.72 -0.32 -12.07
CA SER A 43 2.70 -1.18 -12.76
C SER A 43 3.63 -1.95 -11.81
N VAL A 44 3.11 -2.33 -10.64
CA VAL A 44 3.86 -3.19 -9.71
C VAL A 44 4.30 -4.47 -10.43
N PRO A 45 5.60 -4.82 -10.46
CA PRO A 45 6.08 -6.07 -11.07
C PRO A 45 5.50 -7.30 -10.36
N GLU A 46 5.17 -8.35 -11.12
CA GLU A 46 4.49 -9.55 -10.61
C GLU A 46 5.19 -10.20 -9.40
N LYS A 47 6.53 -10.27 -9.42
CA LYS A 47 7.33 -10.80 -8.31
C LYS A 47 7.13 -10.07 -6.98
N TYR A 48 6.61 -8.85 -7.00
CA TYR A 48 6.34 -8.06 -5.81
C TYR A 48 4.84 -8.00 -5.46
N HIS A 49 3.95 -8.58 -6.27
CA HIS A 49 2.51 -8.50 -6.02
C HIS A 49 2.14 -9.04 -4.65
N SER A 50 2.64 -10.22 -4.28
CA SER A 50 2.31 -10.84 -2.99
C SER A 50 2.73 -9.96 -1.80
N VAL A 51 3.97 -9.45 -1.83
CA VAL A 51 4.50 -8.61 -0.75
C VAL A 51 3.75 -7.28 -0.65
N VAL A 52 3.47 -6.64 -1.79
CA VAL A 52 2.72 -5.37 -1.82
C VAL A 52 1.29 -5.56 -1.31
N ILE A 53 0.63 -6.66 -1.69
CA ILE A 53 -0.71 -6.99 -1.20
C ILE A 53 -0.70 -7.22 0.32
N GLU A 54 0.24 -8.03 0.83
CA GLU A 54 0.38 -8.29 2.27
C GLU A 54 0.55 -6.98 3.06
N MET A 55 1.42 -6.08 2.58
CA MET A 55 1.62 -4.78 3.21
C MET A 55 0.37 -3.90 3.16
N LEU A 56 -0.36 -3.90 2.03
CA LEU A 56 -1.61 -3.15 1.89
C LEU A 56 -2.68 -3.65 2.87
N GLU A 57 -2.85 -4.97 2.97
CA GLU A 57 -3.81 -5.58 3.89
C GLU A 57 -3.48 -5.26 5.35
N SER A 58 -2.19 -5.31 5.70
CA SER A 58 -1.73 -4.93 7.03
C SER A 58 -2.08 -3.48 7.35
N VAL A 59 -1.84 -2.54 6.43
CA VAL A 59 -2.14 -1.11 6.63
C VAL A 59 -3.64 -0.88 6.73
N VAL A 60 -4.44 -1.46 5.85
CA VAL A 60 -5.91 -1.30 5.89
C VAL A 60 -6.46 -1.86 7.20
N LYS A 61 -5.97 -3.02 7.65
CA LYS A 61 -6.35 -3.59 8.94
C LYS A 61 -5.99 -2.68 10.11
N GLU A 62 -4.77 -2.16 10.15
CA GLU A 62 -4.32 -1.24 11.20
C GLU A 62 -5.20 0.02 11.26
N GLN A 63 -5.53 0.60 10.09
CA GLN A 63 -6.43 1.75 10.02
C GLN A 63 -7.82 1.43 10.59
N ILE A 64 -8.39 0.26 10.27
CA ILE A 64 -9.68 -0.17 10.83
C ILE A 64 -9.59 -0.34 12.35
N GLU A 65 -8.54 -0.97 12.86
CA GLU A 65 -8.34 -1.14 14.30
C GLU A 65 -8.18 0.20 15.02
N GLN A 66 -7.48 1.17 14.41
CA GLN A 66 -7.35 2.51 14.94
C GLN A 66 -8.70 3.26 14.97
N LEU A 67 -9.51 3.11 13.92
CA LEU A 67 -10.85 3.68 13.88
C LEU A 67 -11.76 3.07 14.95
N ASN A 68 -11.79 1.74 15.09
CA ASN A 68 -12.58 1.07 16.12
C ASN A 68 -12.19 1.53 17.53
N LYS A 69 -10.89 1.66 17.81
CA LYS A 69 -10.38 2.21 19.07
C LYS A 69 -10.81 3.65 19.31
N LEU A 70 -10.84 4.47 18.26
CA LEU A 70 -11.22 5.89 18.36
C LEU A 70 -12.72 6.05 18.65
N PHE A 71 -13.55 5.13 18.17
CA PHE A 71 -15.01 5.20 18.29
C PHE A 71 -15.61 4.24 19.35
N GLU A 72 -14.78 3.51 20.10
CA GLU A 72 -15.18 2.52 21.12
C GLU A 72 -16.26 1.53 20.63
N ILE A 73 -16.21 1.18 19.35
CA ILE A 73 -17.07 0.17 18.69
C ILE A 73 -16.32 -1.14 18.46
#